data_AF-A0A967Z1P2-F1
#
_entry.id   AF-A0A967Z1P2-F1
#
_cell.length_a   1.000
_cell.length_b   1.000
_cell.length_c   1.000
_cell.angle_alpha   90.00
_cell.angle_beta   90.00
_cell.angle_gamma   90.00
#
_symmetry.space_group_name_H-M   'P 1'
#
loop_
_entity.id
_entity.type
_entity.pdbx_description
1 polymer ?
#
loop_
_entity_poly.entity_id
_entity_poly.type
_entity_poly.pdbx_seq_one_letter_code
_entity_poly.pdbx_strand_id
1 'polypeptide(L)'
;RLIWLPPGLQAQDERQQKFIESFKKDTTAQIGADLLQTSLGEFKSFLIDKLSDESKNGKEEAFADSIIRIYLQCDQKDLDETAPLEEYLFEEGFEIRLPAFEGDELEVFDAHKENLLLCDATIIYYGSATDSWLSTKLADLQKVAGYGRTKPMKVKAVYLAGPETKHKQRFRTREALTIRNFGNFSPEQLKPFVSAIQNGKGQ
;
A
#
# COMPACT_ATOMS: atom_id res chain seq x y z
N ARG A 1 20.82 -5.87 -0.03
CA ARG A 1 22.16 -6.47 -0.28
C ARG A 1 22.07 -7.93 0.12
N LEU A 2 22.41 -8.88 -0.75
CA LEU A 2 22.25 -10.31 -0.46
C LEU A 2 23.58 -10.90 0.00
N ILE A 3 23.58 -11.62 1.13
CA ILE A 3 24.78 -12.32 1.64
C ILE A 3 24.44 -13.81 1.72
N TRP A 4 25.20 -14.62 0.98
CA TRP A 4 25.01 -16.07 0.92
C TRP A 4 26.15 -16.82 1.60
N LEU A 5 25.80 -17.83 2.39
CA LEU A 5 26.74 -18.73 3.05
C LEU A 5 26.33 -20.19 2.76
N PRO A 6 27.25 -21.05 2.31
CA PRO A 6 26.92 -22.45 2.10
C PRO A 6 26.72 -23.17 3.45
N PRO A 7 25.75 -24.09 3.55
CA PRO A 7 25.56 -24.91 4.74
C PRO A 7 26.78 -25.82 4.96
N GLY A 8 27.29 -25.85 6.19
CA GLY A 8 28.42 -26.70 6.58
C GLY A 8 29.82 -26.11 6.36
N LEU A 9 29.95 -24.78 6.15
CA LEU A 9 31.26 -24.14 6.02
C LEU A 9 32.10 -24.33 7.31
N GLN A 10 33.03 -25.28 7.30
CA GLN A 10 34.08 -25.40 8.31
C GLN A 10 35.30 -24.59 7.84
N ALA A 11 35.42 -23.35 8.33
CA ALA A 11 36.62 -22.56 8.09
C ALA A 11 37.82 -23.26 8.75
N GLN A 12 38.92 -23.45 8.00
CA GLN A 12 40.11 -24.14 8.50
C GLN A 12 40.99 -23.26 9.42
N ASP A 13 40.71 -21.95 9.50
CA ASP A 13 41.44 -20.97 10.30
C ASP A 13 40.57 -20.46 11.47
N GLU A 14 41.12 -20.51 12.69
CA GLU A 14 40.46 -20.04 13.92
C GLU A 14 40.00 -18.57 13.85
N ARG A 15 40.71 -17.71 13.09
CA ARG A 15 40.31 -16.30 12.93
C ARG A 15 39.05 -16.16 12.08
N GLN A 16 38.92 -16.98 11.04
CA GLN A 16 37.75 -17.00 10.17
C GLN A 16 36.55 -17.63 10.88
N GLN A 17 36.76 -18.66 11.71
CA GLN A 17 35.70 -19.22 12.56
C GLN A 17 35.15 -18.17 13.53
N LYS A 18 36.02 -17.44 14.23
CA LYS A 18 35.61 -16.35 15.15
C LYS A 18 34.88 -15.21 14.42
N PHE A 19 35.30 -14.88 13.20
CA PHE A 19 34.64 -13.87 12.37
C PHE A 19 33.24 -14.32 11.92
N ILE A 20 33.10 -15.58 11.49
CA ILE A 20 31.79 -16.15 11.09
C ILE A 20 30.86 -16.25 12.31
N GLU A 21 31.37 -16.64 13.48
CA GLU A 21 30.60 -16.71 14.72
C GLU A 21 30.17 -15.32 15.22
N SER A 22 31.04 -14.31 15.13
CA SER A 22 30.66 -12.93 15.46
C SER A 22 29.60 -12.40 14.49
N PHE A 23 29.71 -12.70 13.19
CA PHE A 23 28.74 -12.29 12.17
C PHE A 23 27.37 -12.96 12.33
N LYS A 24 27.32 -14.20 12.83
CA LYS A 24 26.06 -14.91 13.14
C LYS A 24 25.36 -14.39 14.39
N LYS A 25 26.10 -13.81 15.35
CA LYS A 25 25.58 -13.34 16.63
C LYS A 25 25.22 -11.85 16.66
N ASP A 26 25.74 -11.06 15.72
CA ASP A 26 25.55 -9.62 15.69
C ASP A 26 24.28 -9.23 14.93
N THR A 27 23.17 -9.10 15.66
CA THR A 27 21.85 -8.69 15.13
C THR A 27 21.87 -7.28 14.52
N THR A 28 22.87 -6.46 14.88
CA THR A 28 23.05 -5.09 14.36
C THR A 28 23.62 -5.06 12.93
N ALA A 29 24.29 -6.12 12.49
CA ALA A 29 24.80 -6.25 11.12
C ALA A 29 23.76 -6.75 10.10
N GLN A 30 22.57 -7.15 10.56
CA GLN A 30 21.46 -7.67 9.74
C GLN A 30 20.48 -6.58 9.28
N ILE A 31 20.72 -5.31 9.63
CA ILE A 31 19.91 -4.19 9.15
C ILE A 31 20.19 -3.98 7.65
N GLY A 32 19.31 -4.52 6.78
CA GLY A 32 19.34 -4.33 5.32
C GLY A 32 19.94 -5.47 4.49
N ALA A 33 20.19 -6.65 5.07
CA ALA A 33 20.67 -7.82 4.34
C ALA A 33 19.94 -9.11 4.72
N ASP A 34 19.29 -9.74 3.75
CA ASP A 34 18.73 -11.09 3.91
C ASP A 34 19.88 -12.10 3.88
N LEU A 35 20.07 -12.81 4.99
CA LEU A 35 21.08 -13.85 5.14
C LEU A 35 20.50 -15.20 4.72
N LEU A 36 21.02 -15.77 3.63
CA LEU A 36 20.60 -17.10 3.16
C LEU A 36 21.70 -18.12 3.44
N GLN A 37 21.40 -19.08 4.32
CA GLN A 37 22.22 -20.27 4.55
C GLN A 37 21.63 -21.47 3.81
N THR A 38 21.77 -21.47 2.48
CA THR A 38 21.18 -22.50 1.60
C THR A 38 22.23 -23.08 0.67
N SER A 39 21.94 -24.21 0.03
CA SER A 39 22.85 -24.78 -0.97
C SER A 39 23.01 -23.83 -2.17
N LEU A 40 24.10 -24.00 -2.95
CA LEU A 40 24.33 -23.17 -4.14
C LEU A 40 23.21 -23.34 -5.18
N GLY A 41 22.59 -24.53 -5.23
CA GLY A 41 21.43 -24.80 -6.10
C GLY A 41 20.21 -23.99 -5.70
N GLU A 42 19.86 -24.01 -4.41
CA GLU A 42 18.74 -23.23 -3.86
C GLU A 42 18.99 -21.72 -3.94
N PHE A 43 20.24 -21.29 -3.74
CA PHE A 43 20.63 -19.89 -3.92
C PHE A 43 20.45 -19.43 -5.37
N LYS A 44 20.86 -20.24 -6.35
CA LYS A 44 20.62 -19.94 -7.77
C LYS A 44 19.14 -19.85 -8.09
N SER A 45 18.33 -20.79 -7.58
CA SER A 45 16.88 -20.75 -7.75
C SER A 45 16.27 -19.49 -7.12
N PHE A 46 16.66 -19.13 -5.90
CA PHE A 46 16.20 -17.91 -5.22
C PHE A 46 16.61 -16.63 -5.98
N LEU A 47 17.84 -16.56 -6.48
CA LEU A 47 18.31 -15.42 -7.28
C LEU A 47 17.56 -15.31 -8.60
N ILE A 48 17.30 -16.45 -9.26
CA ILE A 48 16.50 -16.50 -10.49
C ILE A 48 15.05 -16.08 -10.19
N ASP A 49 14.47 -16.48 -9.06
CA ASP A 49 13.12 -16.09 -8.65
C ASP A 49 13.05 -14.58 -8.37
N LYS A 50 14.00 -14.04 -7.59
CA LYS A 50 14.15 -12.59 -7.33
C LYS A 50 14.36 -11.77 -8.61
N LEU A 51 15.23 -12.23 -9.51
CA LEU A 51 15.50 -11.57 -10.79
C LEU A 51 14.34 -11.74 -11.78
N SER A 52 13.60 -12.85 -11.71
CA SER A 52 12.45 -13.09 -12.58
C SER A 52 11.23 -12.29 -12.14
N ASP A 53 11.01 -12.10 -10.83
CA ASP A 53 10.07 -11.11 -10.30
C ASP A 53 10.44 -9.67 -10.66
N GLU A 54 11.73 -9.32 -10.67
CA GLU A 54 12.19 -8.02 -11.17
C GLU A 54 12.06 -7.90 -12.71
N SER A 55 12.22 -9.00 -13.46
CA SER A 55 12.11 -9.01 -14.93
C SER A 55 10.66 -9.05 -15.46
N LYS A 56 9.71 -9.56 -14.66
CA LYS A 56 8.27 -9.45 -14.93
C LYS A 56 7.77 -8.01 -14.81
N ASN A 57 8.48 -7.15 -14.08
CA ASN A 57 8.19 -5.72 -14.00
C ASN A 57 8.78 -4.88 -15.15
N GLY A 58 9.46 -5.48 -16.13
CA GLY A 58 10.25 -4.74 -17.12
C GLY A 58 9.90 -4.92 -18.59
N LYS A 59 9.09 -5.91 -18.99
CA LYS A 59 8.80 -6.20 -20.42
C LYS A 59 7.41 -6.77 -20.68
N GLU A 60 6.38 -6.07 -20.24
CA GLU A 60 5.04 -6.15 -20.83
C GLU A 60 4.62 -4.73 -21.24
N GLU A 61 5.25 -4.21 -22.28
CA GLU A 61 4.72 -3.08 -23.03
C GLU A 61 3.96 -3.61 -24.25
N ALA A 62 2.75 -3.07 -24.41
CA ALA A 62 1.75 -3.30 -25.46
C ALA A 62 0.75 -4.45 -25.20
N PHE A 63 -0.47 -4.05 -24.78
CA PHE A 63 -1.71 -4.83 -24.61
C PHE A 63 -2.15 -5.27 -23.19
N ALA A 64 -1.90 -4.45 -22.16
CA ALA A 64 -2.77 -4.46 -20.98
C ALA A 64 -3.20 -3.03 -20.66
N ASP A 65 -4.48 -2.75 -20.88
CA ASP A 65 -5.17 -1.59 -20.34
C ASP A 65 -4.88 -1.52 -18.83
N SER A 66 -3.99 -0.61 -18.40
CA SER A 66 -3.50 -0.64 -17.02
C SER A 66 -4.62 -0.18 -16.08
N ILE A 67 -5.41 -1.12 -15.59
CA ILE A 67 -6.51 -0.88 -14.66
C ILE A 67 -5.95 -0.14 -13.44
N ILE A 68 -6.48 1.05 -13.18
CA ILE A 68 -6.09 1.87 -12.03
C ILE A 68 -6.84 1.34 -10.80
N ARG A 69 -6.08 1.03 -9.75
CA ARG A 69 -6.64 0.53 -8.49
C ARG A 69 -6.85 1.67 -7.50
N ILE A 70 -8.05 1.76 -6.93
CA ILE A 70 -8.41 2.73 -5.90
C ILE A 70 -8.64 2.00 -4.59
N TYR A 71 -7.86 2.34 -3.58
CA TYR A 71 -8.14 1.88 -2.23
C TYR A 71 -9.18 2.79 -1.58
N LEU A 72 -10.41 2.30 -1.43
CA LEU A 72 -11.51 2.97 -0.75
C LEU A 72 -11.50 2.57 0.72
N GLN A 73 -10.90 3.44 1.55
CA GLN A 73 -10.82 3.25 2.99
C GLN A 73 -12.15 3.68 3.63
N CYS A 74 -12.83 2.79 4.34
CA CYS A 74 -13.99 3.11 5.16
C CYS A 74 -13.86 2.44 6.54
N ASP A 75 -14.59 2.96 7.52
CA ASP A 75 -14.85 2.24 8.77
C ASP A 75 -15.93 1.18 8.50
N GLN A 76 -15.94 0.08 9.24
CA GLN A 76 -16.89 -1.01 9.03
C GLN A 76 -18.34 -0.52 9.08
N LYS A 77 -18.63 0.48 9.91
CA LYS A 77 -19.98 1.04 10.05
C LYS A 77 -20.42 1.91 8.86
N ASP A 78 -19.48 2.27 7.99
CA ASP A 78 -19.71 3.10 6.81
C ASP A 78 -19.71 2.28 5.51
N LEU A 79 -19.54 0.95 5.61
CA LEU A 79 -19.34 0.05 4.48
C LEU A 79 -20.56 0.01 3.55
N ASP A 80 -21.77 -0.09 4.08
CA ASP A 80 -22.96 -0.16 3.23
C ASP A 80 -23.17 1.14 2.44
N GLU A 81 -22.80 2.27 3.04
CA GLU A 81 -22.90 3.59 2.43
C GLU A 81 -21.82 3.87 1.36
N THR A 82 -20.78 3.03 1.24
CA THR A 82 -19.80 3.17 0.16
C THR A 82 -20.28 2.64 -1.18
N ALA A 83 -21.30 1.78 -1.21
CA ALA A 83 -21.74 1.08 -2.42
C ALA A 83 -21.98 2.00 -3.64
N PRO A 84 -22.66 3.16 -3.53
CA PRO A 84 -22.84 4.06 -4.68
C PRO A 84 -21.53 4.65 -5.21
N LEU A 85 -20.55 4.84 -4.32
CA LEU A 85 -19.21 5.32 -4.68
C LEU A 85 -18.45 4.24 -5.44
N GLU A 86 -18.55 2.99 -4.98
CA GLU A 86 -17.91 1.83 -5.59
C GLU A 86 -18.44 1.58 -6.99
N GLU A 87 -19.76 1.54 -7.15
CA GLU A 87 -20.43 1.33 -8.44
C GLU A 87 -20.02 2.40 -9.46
N TYR A 88 -20.10 3.68 -9.08
CA TYR A 88 -19.69 4.77 -9.98
C TYR A 88 -18.21 4.70 -10.37
N LEU A 89 -17.31 4.47 -9.41
CA LEU A 89 -15.87 4.39 -9.73
C LEU A 89 -15.56 3.17 -10.61
N PHE A 90 -16.30 2.08 -10.44
CA PHE A 90 -16.16 0.89 -11.26
C PHE A 90 -16.64 1.13 -12.69
N GLU A 91 -17.78 1.81 -12.86
CA GLU A 91 -18.30 2.24 -14.17
C GLU A 91 -17.35 3.20 -14.90
N GLU A 92 -16.58 4.01 -14.17
CA GLU A 92 -15.52 4.86 -14.72
C GLU A 92 -14.24 4.08 -15.12
N GLY A 93 -14.23 2.75 -14.95
CA GLY A 93 -13.16 1.85 -15.38
C GLY A 93 -12.03 1.67 -14.36
N PHE A 94 -12.32 1.92 -13.07
CA PHE A 94 -11.37 1.69 -11.98
C PHE A 94 -11.66 0.38 -11.24
N GLU A 95 -10.61 -0.21 -10.65
CA GLU A 95 -10.74 -1.35 -9.76
C GLU A 95 -10.75 -0.86 -8.31
N ILE A 96 -11.77 -1.23 -7.53
CA ILE A 96 -11.92 -0.77 -6.15
C ILE A 96 -11.45 -1.87 -5.19
N ARG A 97 -10.65 -1.48 -4.20
CA ARG A 97 -10.26 -2.32 -3.06
C ARG A 97 -10.87 -1.75 -1.80
N LEU A 98 -11.53 -2.60 -1.02
CA LEU A 98 -12.07 -2.28 0.30
C LEU A 98 -11.13 -2.76 1.42
N PRO A 99 -11.28 -2.25 2.65
CA PRO A 99 -10.54 -2.75 3.80
C PRO A 99 -10.94 -4.20 4.14
N ALA A 100 -10.00 -4.97 4.66
CA ALA A 100 -10.34 -6.20 5.37
C ALA A 100 -10.94 -5.84 6.73
N PHE A 101 -12.09 -6.40 7.06
CA PHE A 101 -12.76 -6.22 8.36
C PHE A 101 -12.75 -7.50 9.20
N GLU A 102 -12.35 -8.62 8.60
CA GLU A 102 -12.25 -9.94 9.22
C GLU A 102 -10.80 -10.41 9.22
N GLY A 103 -10.47 -11.31 10.14
CA GLY A 103 -9.10 -11.77 10.40
C GLY A 103 -8.58 -11.28 11.75
N ASP A 104 -7.38 -11.69 12.11
CA ASP A 104 -6.70 -11.13 13.28
C ASP A 104 -6.15 -9.72 13.01
N GLU A 105 -5.70 -9.02 14.07
CA GLU A 105 -5.21 -7.65 13.95
C GLU A 105 -4.01 -7.52 13.01
N LEU A 106 -3.14 -8.53 12.94
CA LEU A 106 -1.96 -8.51 12.07
C LEU A 106 -2.38 -8.72 10.62
N GLU A 107 -3.29 -9.65 10.35
CA GLU A 107 -3.84 -9.90 9.01
C GLU A 107 -4.54 -8.66 8.45
N VAL A 108 -5.39 -8.02 9.25
CA VAL A 108 -6.09 -6.78 8.86
C VAL A 108 -5.09 -5.64 8.61
N PHE A 109 -4.06 -5.53 9.44
CA PHE A 109 -3.01 -4.52 9.28
C PHE A 109 -2.18 -4.76 8.00
N ASP A 110 -1.79 -6.00 7.72
CA ASP A 110 -1.01 -6.36 6.55
C ASP A 110 -1.82 -6.15 5.27
N ALA A 111 -3.11 -6.50 5.25
CA ALA A 111 -4.02 -6.21 4.13
C ALA A 111 -4.18 -4.70 3.89
N HIS A 112 -4.31 -3.90 4.96
CA HIS A 112 -4.34 -2.44 4.86
C HIS A 112 -3.05 -1.89 4.26
N LYS A 113 -1.90 -2.36 4.74
CA LYS A 113 -0.58 -1.97 4.25
C LYS A 113 -0.39 -2.37 2.78
N GLU A 114 -0.77 -3.59 2.41
CA GLU A 114 -0.71 -4.06 1.03
C GLU A 114 -1.53 -3.17 0.09
N ASN A 115 -2.78 -2.85 0.46
CA ASN A 115 -3.61 -1.93 -0.32
C ASN A 115 -2.98 -0.54 -0.49
N LEU A 116 -2.35 -0.01 0.57
CA LEU A 116 -1.61 1.25 0.50
C LEU A 116 -0.36 1.18 -0.40
N LEU A 117 0.25 0.00 -0.56
CA LEU A 117 1.41 -0.20 -1.44
C LEU A 117 1.00 -0.40 -2.90
N LEU A 118 -0.06 -1.18 -3.14
CA LEU A 118 -0.44 -1.64 -4.49
C LEU A 118 -1.39 -0.70 -5.23
N CYS A 119 -2.22 0.08 -4.53
CA CYS A 119 -3.19 0.94 -5.20
C CYS A 119 -2.55 2.20 -5.78
N ASP A 120 -3.06 2.67 -6.92
CA ASP A 120 -2.62 3.89 -7.59
C ASP A 120 -3.14 5.14 -6.89
N ALA A 121 -4.36 5.07 -6.37
CA ALA A 121 -5.05 6.17 -5.69
C ALA A 121 -5.77 5.67 -4.45
N THR A 122 -6.19 6.60 -3.59
CA THR A 122 -6.98 6.26 -2.41
C THR A 122 -8.00 7.32 -2.08
N ILE A 123 -9.14 6.86 -1.56
CA ILE A 123 -10.19 7.69 -0.99
C ILE A 123 -10.39 7.24 0.45
N ILE A 124 -10.36 8.18 1.40
CA ILE A 124 -10.83 7.96 2.77
C ILE A 124 -12.29 8.39 2.83
N TYR A 125 -13.21 7.43 2.86
CA TYR A 125 -14.62 7.66 3.10
C TYR A 125 -14.85 7.91 4.58
N TYR A 126 -15.36 9.09 4.90
CA TYR A 126 -15.59 9.53 6.28
C TYR A 126 -17.06 9.88 6.49
N GLY A 127 -17.83 8.86 6.86
CA GLY A 127 -19.24 8.94 7.26
C GLY A 127 -19.36 9.03 8.78
N SER A 128 -19.86 7.97 9.40
CA SER A 128 -20.08 7.83 10.84
C SER A 128 -18.82 7.41 11.61
N ALA A 129 -17.68 7.22 10.94
CA ALA A 129 -16.38 7.04 11.60
C ALA A 129 -16.02 8.21 12.55
N THR A 130 -15.01 8.01 13.40
CA THR A 130 -14.57 9.03 14.37
C THR A 130 -13.50 9.95 13.78
N ASP A 131 -13.34 11.15 14.34
CA ASP A 131 -12.25 12.08 13.97
C ASP A 131 -10.86 11.45 14.20
N SER A 132 -10.74 10.63 15.25
CA SER A 132 -9.52 9.86 15.54
C SER A 132 -9.22 8.85 14.44
N TRP A 133 -10.25 8.12 13.97
CA TRP A 133 -10.11 7.19 12.85
C TRP A 133 -9.62 7.90 11.58
N LEU A 134 -10.22 9.04 11.21
CA LEU A 134 -9.78 9.83 10.06
C LEU A 134 -8.33 10.29 10.21
N SER A 135 -7.96 10.77 11.41
CA SER A 135 -6.59 11.21 11.71
C SER A 135 -5.58 10.07 11.58
N THR A 136 -5.94 8.86 12.02
CA THR A 136 -5.12 7.65 11.83
C THR A 136 -4.94 7.34 10.34
N LYS A 137 -6.02 7.35 9.55
CA LYS A 137 -5.93 7.06 8.11
C LYS A 137 -5.07 8.08 7.35
N LEU A 138 -5.15 9.36 7.70
CA LEU A 138 -4.26 10.39 7.16
C LEU A 138 -2.79 10.15 7.57
N ALA A 139 -2.53 9.80 8.83
CA ALA A 139 -1.19 9.46 9.30
C ALA A 139 -0.61 8.23 8.58
N ASP A 140 -1.43 7.23 8.24
CA ASP A 140 -0.99 6.06 7.48
C ASP A 140 -0.53 6.45 6.07
N LEU A 141 -1.21 7.41 5.43
CA LEU A 141 -0.77 7.96 4.13
C LEU A 141 0.57 8.69 4.20
N GLN A 142 0.96 9.25 5.36
CA GLN A 142 2.29 9.84 5.54
C GLN A 142 3.38 8.77 5.71
N LYS A 143 3.03 7.64 6.36
CA LYS A 143 3.97 6.54 6.65
C LYS A 143 4.21 5.62 5.46
N VAL A 144 3.37 5.67 4.43
CA VAL A 144 3.38 4.71 3.30
C VAL A 144 4.74 4.61 2.59
N ALA A 145 5.51 5.70 2.52
CA ALA A 145 6.88 5.67 1.99
C ALA A 145 7.81 4.74 2.79
N GLY A 146 7.66 4.75 4.13
CA GLY A 146 8.40 3.86 5.04
C GLY A 146 7.96 2.39 4.95
N TYR A 147 6.78 2.10 4.39
CA TYR A 147 6.32 0.73 4.14
C TYR A 147 6.89 0.10 2.87
N GLY A 148 7.67 0.85 2.08
CA GLY A 148 8.29 0.36 0.85
C GLY A 148 7.60 0.84 -0.43
N ARG A 149 6.69 1.82 -0.35
CA ARG A 149 6.07 2.40 -1.55
C ARG A 149 7.10 3.19 -2.36
N THR A 150 7.34 2.77 -3.59
CA THR A 150 8.38 3.35 -4.47
C THR A 150 7.87 4.46 -5.39
N LYS A 151 6.55 4.50 -5.67
CA LYS A 151 5.91 5.53 -6.50
C LYS A 151 4.86 6.28 -5.69
N PRO A 152 4.74 7.61 -5.77
CA PRO A 152 3.67 8.33 -5.08
C PRO A 152 2.29 7.85 -5.56
N MET A 153 1.26 8.00 -4.71
CA MET A 153 -0.13 7.82 -5.15
C MET A 153 -0.49 8.93 -6.16
N LYS A 154 -1.18 8.57 -7.24
CA LYS A 154 -1.65 9.51 -8.27
C LYS A 154 -2.56 10.56 -7.66
N VAL A 155 -3.51 10.11 -6.82
CA VAL A 155 -4.46 10.99 -6.13
C VAL A 155 -4.79 10.43 -4.75
N LYS A 156 -4.90 11.33 -3.77
CA LYS A 156 -5.41 11.06 -2.43
C LYS A 156 -6.62 11.94 -2.19
N ALA A 157 -7.72 11.39 -1.69
CA ALA A 157 -8.90 12.15 -1.33
C ALA A 157 -9.47 11.76 0.03
N VAL A 158 -10.17 12.71 0.65
CA VAL A 158 -11.07 12.49 1.78
C VAL A 158 -12.48 12.83 1.31
N TYR A 159 -13.37 11.84 1.33
CA TYR A 159 -14.78 11.98 1.00
C TYR A 159 -15.58 12.17 2.29
N LEU A 160 -16.05 13.38 2.52
CA LEU A 160 -16.84 13.76 3.70
C LEU A 160 -18.31 13.44 3.44
N ALA A 161 -18.76 12.30 3.95
CA ALA A 161 -20.13 11.81 3.83
C ALA A 161 -21.01 12.29 4.99
N GLY A 162 -22.33 12.04 4.90
CA GLY A 162 -23.24 12.23 6.03
C GLY A 162 -22.88 11.35 7.24
N PRO A 163 -23.35 11.69 8.46
CA PRO A 163 -24.08 12.90 8.81
C PRO A 163 -23.18 14.15 8.80
N GLU A 164 -23.75 15.31 8.47
CA GLU A 164 -23.05 16.58 8.50
C GLU A 164 -22.75 17.01 9.94
N THR A 165 -21.50 17.39 10.22
CA THR A 165 -21.08 17.93 11.52
C THR A 165 -20.31 19.23 11.34
N LYS A 166 -20.25 20.05 12.41
CA LYS A 166 -19.42 21.26 12.41
C LYS A 166 -17.93 20.94 12.14
N HIS A 167 -17.46 19.77 12.55
CA HIS A 167 -16.11 19.31 12.27
C HIS A 167 -15.91 19.09 10.76
N LYS A 168 -16.78 18.32 10.11
CA LYS A 168 -16.72 18.07 8.65
C LYS A 168 -16.86 19.33 7.80
N GLN A 169 -17.70 20.29 8.21
CA GLN A 169 -17.83 21.59 7.52
C GLN A 169 -16.50 22.35 7.49
N ARG A 170 -15.77 22.32 8.61
CA ARG A 170 -14.50 23.05 8.80
C ARG A 170 -13.28 22.23 8.41
N PHE A 171 -13.43 20.93 8.16
CA PHE A 171 -12.33 20.05 7.79
C PHE A 171 -11.63 20.56 6.53
N ARG A 172 -10.31 20.73 6.62
CA ARG A 172 -9.39 21.11 5.55
C ARG A 172 -8.07 20.39 5.77
N THR A 173 -7.50 19.87 4.69
CA THR A 173 -6.16 19.28 4.69
C THR A 173 -5.42 19.68 3.41
N ARG A 174 -4.09 19.70 3.47
CA ARG A 174 -3.21 19.81 2.29
C ARG A 174 -2.71 18.45 1.80
N GLU A 175 -3.02 17.38 2.53
CA GLU A 175 -2.49 16.05 2.27
C GLU A 175 -3.30 15.28 1.22
N ALA A 176 -4.55 15.70 1.00
CA ALA A 176 -5.52 15.05 0.13
C ALA A 176 -6.57 16.06 -0.37
N LEU A 177 -7.15 15.78 -1.53
CA LEU A 177 -8.31 16.50 -2.05
C LEU A 177 -9.52 16.26 -1.13
N THR A 178 -10.29 17.30 -0.83
CA THR A 178 -11.47 17.18 0.04
C THR A 178 -12.75 17.24 -0.79
N ILE A 179 -13.54 16.17 -0.74
CA ILE A 179 -14.85 16.05 -1.42
C ILE A 179 -15.93 16.13 -0.34
N ARG A 180 -16.95 16.98 -0.54
CA ARG A 180 -18.04 17.13 0.43
C ARG A 180 -19.34 16.65 -0.21
N ASN A 181 -19.94 15.65 0.38
CA ASN A 181 -21.28 15.21 0.02
C ASN A 181 -22.01 14.64 1.23
N PHE A 182 -22.72 15.49 1.95
CA PHE A 182 -23.41 15.10 3.18
C PHE A 182 -24.79 14.47 2.96
N GLY A 183 -25.29 14.51 1.72
CA GLY A 183 -26.60 13.97 1.34
C GLY A 183 -26.45 12.70 0.51
N ASN A 184 -27.41 12.48 -0.39
CA ASN A 184 -27.35 11.37 -1.33
C ASN A 184 -26.11 11.46 -2.23
N PHE A 185 -25.63 10.30 -2.68
CA PHE A 185 -24.52 10.22 -3.61
C PHE A 185 -24.76 11.09 -4.86
N SER A 186 -23.70 11.79 -5.29
CA SER A 186 -23.71 12.69 -6.44
C SER A 186 -22.39 12.52 -7.20
N PRO A 187 -22.42 11.94 -8.42
CA PRO A 187 -21.24 11.74 -9.27
C PRO A 187 -20.42 13.01 -9.51
N GLU A 188 -21.10 14.15 -9.61
CA GLU A 188 -20.49 15.48 -9.83
C GLU A 188 -19.42 15.81 -8.78
N GLN A 189 -19.60 15.36 -7.54
CA GLN A 189 -18.65 15.62 -6.46
C GLN A 189 -17.33 14.83 -6.62
N LEU A 190 -17.36 13.70 -7.33
CA LEU A 190 -16.17 12.87 -7.61
C LEU A 190 -15.41 13.28 -8.87
N LYS A 191 -16.02 14.07 -9.77
CA LYS A 191 -15.36 14.51 -11.02
C LYS A 191 -13.96 15.10 -10.80
N PRO A 192 -13.69 15.94 -9.78
CA PRO A 192 -12.33 16.44 -9.55
C PRO A 192 -11.32 15.33 -9.25
N PHE A 193 -11.73 14.29 -8.54
CA PHE A 193 -10.89 13.14 -8.22
C PHE A 193 -10.62 12.29 -9.47
N VAL A 194 -11.66 11.96 -10.23
CA VAL A 194 -11.56 11.19 -11.49
C VAL A 194 -10.67 11.93 -12.50
N SER A 195 -10.89 13.24 -12.66
CA SER A 195 -10.08 14.08 -13.55
C SER A 195 -8.62 14.13 -13.12
N ALA A 196 -8.35 14.21 -11.82
CA ALA A 196 -6.98 14.20 -11.30
C ALA A 196 -6.27 12.87 -11.59
N ILE A 197 -6.98 11.74 -11.53
CA ILE A 197 -6.43 10.42 -11.90
C ILE A 197 -6.10 10.38 -13.40
N GLN A 198 -7.02 10.84 -14.25
CA GLN A 198 -6.85 10.82 -15.71
C GLN A 198 -5.72 11.76 -16.17
N ASN A 199 -5.62 12.95 -15.60
CA ASN A 199 -4.54 13.90 -15.91
C ASN A 199 -3.17 13.42 -15.39
N GLY A 200 -3.14 12.63 -14.32
CA GLY A 200 -1.94 11.97 -13.83
C GLY A 200 -1.43 10.80 -14.68
N LYS A 201 -2.15 10.39 -15.75
CA LYS A 201 -1.67 9.37 -16.70
C LYS A 201 -0.59 9.90 -17.67
N GLY A 202 -0.27 11.20 -17.66
CA GLY A 202 0.51 11.87 -18.71
C GLY A 202 1.82 12.56 -18.29
N GLN A 203 2.41 12.24 -17.13
CA GLN A 203 3.76 12.71 -16.74
C GLN A 203 4.70 11.56 -16.44
#